data_AF-A7NFY9-F1
#
_entry.id   AF-A7NFY9-F1
#
_cell.length_a   1.000
_cell.length_b   1.000
_cell.length_c   1.000
_cell.angle_alpha   90.00
_cell.angle_beta   90.00
_cell.angle_gamma   90.00
#
_symmetry.space_group_name_H-M   'P 1'
#
loop_
_entity.id
_entity.type
_entity.pdbx_description
1 polymer ?
#
loop_
_entity_poly.entity_id
_entity_poly.type
_entity_poly.pdbx_seq_one_letter_code
_entity_poly.pdbx_strand_id
1 'polypeptide(L)'
;MLYDVPVLPTMFKNRYVLGYPDHIIQKAMVQPTYPLFFELICHGSRPTPKGETFALPYVYMGKDGRRTKPLNAEQLFEIIITHRAYAIGQPVRLIMCWVGYGPNSLAQQLADLLGAPVLAANERVKAYTLCPFNNGRWILFTPRIC
;
A
#
# COMPACT_ATOMS: atom_id res chain seq x y z
N MET A 1 -10.83 -6.33 11.79
CA MET A 1 -9.71 -6.98 11.08
C MET A 1 -10.32 -7.76 9.94
N LEU A 2 -10.01 -7.40 8.70
CA LEU A 2 -10.50 -8.10 7.51
C LEU A 2 -9.36 -8.94 6.93
N TYR A 3 -9.70 -10.08 6.32
CA TYR A 3 -8.73 -10.97 5.69
C TYR A 3 -7.56 -11.42 6.59
N ASP A 4 -7.75 -11.46 7.91
CA ASP A 4 -6.69 -11.74 8.90
C ASP A 4 -5.48 -10.79 8.83
N VAL A 5 -5.68 -9.60 8.25
CA VAL A 5 -4.64 -8.58 8.10
C VAL A 5 -4.96 -7.43 9.06
N PRO A 6 -4.15 -7.21 10.11
CA PRO A 6 -4.32 -6.07 10.97
C PRO A 6 -3.94 -4.78 10.22
N VAL A 7 -4.60 -3.68 10.57
CA VAL A 7 -4.20 -2.32 10.16
C VAL A 7 -3.78 -1.59 11.43
N LEU A 8 -2.48 -1.35 11.57
CA LEU A 8 -1.90 -0.82 12.81
C LEU A 8 -1.57 0.67 12.66
N PRO A 9 -1.84 1.50 13.68
CA PRO A 9 -1.51 2.91 13.63
C PRO A 9 0.01 3.13 13.65
N THR A 10 0.45 4.27 13.13
CA THR A 10 1.81 4.79 13.33
C THR A 10 1.77 6.05 14.22
N MET A 11 2.93 6.68 14.44
CA MET A 11 2.97 7.99 15.10
C MET A 11 2.29 9.12 14.30
N PHE A 12 2.05 8.91 12.99
CA PHE A 12 1.36 9.86 12.14
C PHE A 12 -0.12 9.49 12.00
N LYS A 13 -1.01 10.46 12.21
CA LYS A 13 -2.47 10.25 12.23
C LYS A 13 -3.05 9.71 10.92
N ASN A 14 -2.37 9.95 9.80
CA ASN A 14 -2.81 9.56 8.46
C ASN A 14 -2.04 8.35 7.90
N ARG A 15 -1.12 7.74 8.65
CA ARG A 15 -0.34 6.58 8.19
C ARG A 15 -0.60 5.35 9.04
N TYR A 16 -0.82 4.23 8.34
CA TYR A 16 -1.12 2.93 8.92
C TYR A 16 -0.28 1.83 8.29
N VAL A 17 0.14 0.86 9.10
CA VAL A 17 0.82 -0.36 8.65
C VAL A 17 -0.22 -1.40 8.28
N LEU A 18 -0.12 -1.95 7.07
CA LEU A 18 -0.90 -3.09 6.65
C LEU A 18 -0.13 -4.37 7.01
N GLY A 19 -0.64 -5.14 7.97
CA GLY A 19 0.05 -6.28 8.57
C GLY A 19 1.01 -5.90 9.71
N TYR A 20 1.83 -6.86 10.12
CA TYR A 20 2.85 -6.66 11.16
C TYR A 20 4.14 -6.07 10.57
N PRO A 21 4.73 -5.06 11.20
CA PRO A 21 5.97 -4.48 10.71
C PRO A 21 7.16 -5.41 10.97
N ASP A 22 7.98 -5.62 9.95
CA ASP A 22 9.34 -6.15 10.08
C ASP A 22 10.36 -5.00 10.26
N HIS A 23 11.64 -5.33 10.33
CA HIS A 23 12.71 -4.34 10.52
C HIS A 23 12.83 -3.32 9.36
N ILE A 24 12.36 -3.65 8.15
CA ILE A 24 12.37 -2.74 7.00
C ILE A 24 11.19 -1.76 7.10
N ILE A 25 9.99 -2.27 7.38
CA ILE A 25 8.79 -1.46 7.56
C ILE A 25 8.96 -0.50 8.75
N GLN A 26 9.57 -0.96 9.85
CA GLN A 26 9.89 -0.09 10.99
C GLN A 26 10.73 1.14 10.61
N LYS A 27 11.72 0.97 9.73
CA LYS A 27 12.56 2.09 9.24
C LYS A 27 11.78 3.09 8.40
N ALA A 28 10.79 2.60 7.66
CA ALA A 28 9.93 3.43 6.81
C ALA A 28 8.82 4.13 7.59
N MET A 29 8.36 3.55 8.70
CA MET A 29 7.32 4.15 9.55
C MET A 29 7.72 5.52 10.11
N VAL A 30 9.01 5.76 10.38
CA VAL A 30 9.51 7.01 10.99
C VAL A 30 9.78 8.14 9.98
N GLN A 31 9.67 7.86 8.68
CA GLN A 31 9.90 8.87 7.65
C GLN A 31 8.75 9.89 7.61
N PRO A 32 8.98 11.14 7.20
CA PRO A 32 7.91 12.14 7.08
C PRO A 32 6.71 11.64 6.26
N THR A 33 5.52 12.10 6.61
CA THR A 33 4.26 11.78 5.93
C THR A 33 3.82 12.94 5.03
N TYR A 34 2.95 12.64 4.06
CA TYR A 34 2.19 13.66 3.33
C TYR A 34 0.76 13.74 3.90
N PRO A 35 0.41 14.77 4.70
CA PRO A 35 -0.85 14.83 5.44
C PRO A 35 -2.12 14.74 4.60
N LEU A 36 -2.05 15.09 3.31
CA LEU A 36 -3.18 15.01 2.38
C LEU A 36 -3.65 13.56 2.14
N PHE A 37 -2.73 12.60 2.19
CA PHE A 37 -3.00 11.22 1.82
C PHE A 37 -3.37 10.37 3.04
N PHE A 38 -4.30 9.44 2.84
CA PHE A 38 -4.37 8.23 3.64
C PHE A 38 -3.22 7.30 3.23
N GLU A 39 -2.22 7.15 4.09
CA GLU A 39 -1.02 6.38 3.77
C GLU A 39 -1.10 4.96 4.33
N LEU A 40 -0.86 3.98 3.47
CA LEU A 40 -0.67 2.58 3.86
C LEU A 40 0.75 2.13 3.57
N ILE A 41 1.36 1.45 4.54
CA ILE A 41 2.69 0.89 4.40
C ILE A 41 2.70 -0.63 4.60
N CYS A 42 3.27 -1.34 3.62
CA CYS A 42 3.70 -2.74 3.73
C CYS A 42 4.67 -3.07 2.59
N HIS A 43 5.05 -4.34 2.46
CA HIS A 43 5.78 -4.79 1.27
C HIS A 43 4.86 -4.83 0.04
N GLY A 44 5.46 -4.75 -1.15
CA GLY A 44 4.76 -4.92 -2.43
C GLY A 44 5.42 -6.01 -3.26
N SER A 45 4.64 -6.67 -4.11
CA SER A 45 5.15 -7.69 -5.03
C SER A 45 5.86 -7.06 -6.22
N ARG A 46 6.79 -7.80 -6.84
CA ARG A 46 7.18 -7.51 -8.23
C ARG A 46 5.98 -7.69 -9.17
N PRO A 47 5.97 -7.01 -10.33
CA PRO A 47 4.92 -7.22 -11.32
C PRO A 47 4.92 -8.64 -11.86
N THR A 48 3.73 -9.21 -12.09
CA THR A 48 3.57 -10.44 -12.88
C THR A 48 3.90 -10.16 -14.36
N PRO A 49 4.02 -11.19 -15.22
CA PRO A 49 4.15 -10.98 -16.67
C PRO A 49 3.01 -10.16 -17.29
N LYS A 50 1.84 -10.09 -16.64
CA LYS A 50 0.68 -9.27 -17.06
C LYS A 50 0.69 -7.86 -16.49
N GLY A 51 1.70 -7.51 -15.69
CA GLY A 51 1.84 -6.22 -15.02
C GLY A 51 1.03 -6.07 -13.73
N GLU A 52 0.45 -7.15 -13.21
CA GLU A 52 -0.32 -7.13 -11.96
C GLU A 52 0.63 -7.06 -10.77
N THR A 53 0.22 -6.36 -9.72
CA THR A 53 0.99 -6.23 -8.48
C THR A 53 0.08 -6.40 -7.27
N PHE A 54 0.67 -6.74 -6.13
CA PHE A 54 -0.06 -7.09 -4.90
C PHE A 54 0.56 -6.42 -3.69
N ALA A 55 -0.27 -6.11 -2.69
CA ALA A 55 0.21 -5.77 -1.36
C ALA A 55 0.62 -7.07 -0.64
N LEU A 56 1.77 -7.05 0.06
CA LEU A 56 2.32 -8.21 0.75
C LEU A 56 2.47 -7.95 2.27
N PRO A 57 1.37 -7.71 3.00
CA PRO A 57 1.41 -7.60 4.45
C PRO A 57 1.92 -8.89 5.11
N TYR A 58 2.70 -8.74 6.18
CA TYR A 58 2.99 -9.87 7.07
C TYR A 58 1.81 -10.13 8.00
N VAL A 59 1.39 -11.38 8.08
CA VAL A 59 0.38 -11.88 9.02
C VAL A 59 1.00 -12.95 9.91
N TYR A 60 0.41 -13.19 11.08
CA TYR A 60 0.85 -14.26 12.00
C TYR A 60 0.01 -15.51 11.75
N MET A 61 0.66 -16.67 11.60
CA MET A 61 0.00 -17.98 11.42
C MET A 61 0.30 -18.92 12.59
N GLY A 62 -0.11 -18.52 13.79
CA GLY A 62 0.08 -19.36 14.98
C GLY A 62 1.54 -19.76 15.20
N LYS A 63 1.79 -21.04 15.47
CA LYS A 63 3.13 -21.58 15.79
C LYS A 63 4.13 -21.50 14.63
N ASP A 64 3.66 -21.27 13.39
CA ASP A 64 4.47 -21.31 12.18
C ASP A 64 5.10 -19.95 11.83
N GLY A 65 4.90 -18.93 12.67
CA GLY A 65 5.54 -17.61 12.53
C GLY A 65 4.78 -16.66 11.60
N ARG A 66 5.52 -15.72 11.00
CA ARG A 66 4.95 -14.69 10.11
C ARG A 66 5.09 -15.08 8.64
N ARG A 67 4.04 -14.88 7.84
CA ARG A 67 4.06 -15.08 6.38
C ARG A 67 3.48 -13.86 5.65
N THR A 68 3.92 -13.62 4.43
CA THR A 68 3.28 -12.65 3.53
C THR A 68 1.97 -13.21 2.98
N LYS A 69 0.89 -12.42 3.07
CA LYS A 69 -0.41 -12.74 2.45
C LYS A 69 -0.66 -11.77 1.30
N PRO A 70 -0.59 -12.20 0.03
CA PRO A 70 -0.88 -11.31 -1.08
C PRO A 70 -2.33 -10.82 -1.03
N LEU A 71 -2.51 -9.51 -1.15
CA LEU A 71 -3.81 -8.88 -1.29
C LEU A 71 -3.94 -8.23 -2.67
N ASN A 72 -5.08 -8.46 -3.32
CA ASN A 72 -5.46 -7.79 -4.56
C ASN A 72 -6.11 -6.41 -4.27
N ALA A 73 -6.52 -5.70 -5.33
CA ALA A 73 -7.11 -4.37 -5.21
C ALA A 73 -8.46 -4.37 -4.48
N GLU A 74 -9.32 -5.36 -4.70
CA GLU A 74 -10.64 -5.50 -4.07
C GLU A 74 -10.51 -5.69 -2.55
N GLN A 75 -9.64 -6.61 -2.13
CA GLN A 75 -9.38 -6.86 -0.71
C GLN A 75 -8.80 -5.63 -0.03
N LEU A 76 -7.89 -4.91 -0.71
CA LEU A 76 -7.31 -3.68 -0.19
C LEU A 76 -8.34 -2.54 -0.13
N PHE A 77 -9.22 -2.44 -1.12
CA PHE A 77 -10.34 -1.50 -1.15
C PHE A 77 -11.25 -1.69 0.07
N GLU A 78 -11.68 -2.92 0.36
CA GLU A 78 -12.54 -3.23 1.50
C GLU A 78 -11.87 -2.89 2.84
N ILE A 79 -10.56 -3.18 2.95
CA ILE A 79 -9.78 -2.80 4.13
C ILE A 79 -9.75 -1.27 4.32
N ILE A 80 -9.55 -0.51 3.23
CA ILE A 80 -9.47 0.96 3.29
C ILE A 80 -10.84 1.57 3.61
N ILE A 81 -11.89 1.17 2.90
CA ILE A 81 -13.22 1.79 3.01
C ILE A 81 -13.88 1.55 4.37
N THR A 82 -13.50 0.46 5.05
CA THR A 82 -13.96 0.13 6.41
C THR A 82 -13.08 0.73 7.51
N HIS A 83 -11.95 1.36 7.16
CA HIS A 83 -11.06 1.96 8.13
C HIS A 83 -11.60 3.30 8.62
N ARG A 84 -11.87 3.42 9.93
CA ARG A 84 -12.50 4.61 10.55
C ARG A 84 -11.82 5.96 10.28
N ALA A 85 -10.53 5.96 9.95
CA ALA A 85 -9.76 7.17 9.68
C ALA A 85 -9.69 7.54 8.19
N TYR A 86 -10.21 6.68 7.30
CA TYR A 86 -10.33 6.98 5.90
C TYR A 86 -11.64 7.74 5.64
N ALA A 87 -11.56 8.84 4.89
CA ALA A 87 -12.74 9.53 4.39
C ALA A 87 -12.97 9.17 2.92
N ILE A 88 -14.22 8.92 2.53
CA ILE A 88 -14.58 8.61 1.13
C ILE A 88 -14.09 9.76 0.22
N GLY A 89 -13.43 9.40 -0.88
CA GLY A 89 -12.84 10.35 -1.82
C GLY A 89 -11.46 10.89 -1.41
N GLN A 90 -10.97 10.56 -0.21
CA GLN A 90 -9.62 10.95 0.21
C GLN A 90 -8.57 10.23 -0.66
N PRO A 91 -7.55 10.96 -1.16
CA PRO A 91 -6.44 10.35 -1.88
C PRO A 91 -5.68 9.35 -1.01
N VAL A 92 -5.26 8.23 -1.61
CA VAL A 92 -4.48 7.18 -0.93
C VAL A 92 -3.04 7.19 -1.42
N ARG A 93 -2.08 6.93 -0.54
CA ARG A 93 -0.69 6.68 -0.93
C ARG A 93 -0.25 5.31 -0.46
N LEU A 94 0.19 4.48 -1.40
CA LEU A 94 0.70 3.14 -1.14
C LEU A 94 2.22 3.18 -1.03
N ILE A 95 2.73 3.11 0.20
CA ILE A 95 4.17 3.01 0.50
C ILE A 95 4.56 1.53 0.40
N MET A 96 4.64 1.04 -0.84
CA MET A 96 4.88 -0.36 -1.17
C MET A 96 5.70 -0.43 -2.46
N CYS A 97 6.57 -1.44 -2.57
CA CYS A 97 7.43 -1.58 -3.74
C CYS A 97 6.63 -1.98 -5.00
N TRP A 98 6.92 -1.38 -6.15
CA TRP A 98 6.37 -1.70 -7.48
C TRP A 98 4.83 -1.62 -7.64
N VAL A 99 4.05 -1.28 -6.61
CA VAL A 99 2.59 -1.36 -6.71
C VAL A 99 1.96 -0.35 -7.68
N GLY A 100 2.75 0.59 -8.21
CA GLY A 100 2.40 1.49 -9.32
C GLY A 100 3.15 1.19 -10.63
N TYR A 101 3.51 -0.07 -10.90
CA TYR A 101 4.35 -0.44 -12.04
C TYR A 101 3.78 -0.03 -13.42
N GLY A 102 2.46 0.01 -13.57
CA GLY A 102 1.81 0.30 -14.85
C GLY A 102 0.29 0.29 -14.79
N PRO A 103 -0.41 0.25 -15.94
CA PRO A 103 -1.86 0.41 -16.03
C PRO A 103 -2.66 -0.76 -15.43
N ASN A 104 -2.05 -1.94 -15.27
CA ASN A 104 -2.66 -3.11 -14.63
C ASN A 104 -2.24 -3.26 -13.15
N SER A 105 -1.56 -2.27 -12.59
CA SER A 105 -1.03 -2.34 -11.23
C SER A 105 -2.12 -2.27 -10.17
N LEU A 106 -1.78 -2.72 -8.96
CA LEU A 106 -2.61 -2.58 -7.76
C LEU A 106 -3.10 -1.14 -7.58
N ALA A 107 -2.22 -0.16 -7.79
CA ALA A 107 -2.55 1.25 -7.59
C ALA A 107 -3.63 1.75 -8.55
N GLN A 108 -3.55 1.38 -9.84
CA GLN A 108 -4.57 1.78 -10.81
C GLN A 108 -5.93 1.11 -10.50
N GLN A 109 -5.92 -0.19 -10.26
CA GLN A 109 -7.16 -0.92 -9.94
C GLN A 109 -7.80 -0.38 -8.65
N LEU A 110 -6.98 -0.05 -7.64
CA LEU A 110 -7.47 0.55 -6.40
C LEU A 110 -8.02 1.96 -6.61
N ALA A 111 -7.41 2.77 -7.49
CA ALA A 111 -7.94 4.09 -7.83
C ALA A 111 -9.32 4.00 -8.46
N ASP A 112 -9.51 3.04 -9.38
CA ASP A 112 -10.79 2.78 -10.03
C ASP A 112 -11.87 2.38 -9.00
N LEU A 113 -11.54 1.47 -8.07
CA LEU A 113 -12.45 1.01 -7.02
C LEU A 113 -12.82 2.09 -6.00
N LEU A 114 -11.84 2.90 -5.58
CA LEU A 114 -12.07 3.96 -4.60
C LEU A 114 -12.80 5.17 -5.19
N GLY A 115 -12.77 5.35 -6.51
CA GLY A 115 -13.16 6.61 -7.14
C GLY A 115 -12.29 7.79 -6.66
N ALA A 116 -11.06 7.52 -6.21
CA ALA A 116 -10.15 8.51 -5.63
C ALA A 116 -8.70 8.34 -6.14
N PRO A 117 -7.87 9.40 -6.15
CA PRO A 117 -6.48 9.28 -6.58
C PRO A 117 -5.65 8.36 -5.69
N VAL A 118 -4.79 7.54 -6.31
CA VAL A 118 -3.83 6.66 -5.61
C VAL A 118 -2.41 6.99 -6.04
N LEU A 119 -1.54 7.35 -5.10
CA LEU A 119 -0.12 7.61 -5.31
C LEU A 119 0.70 6.35 -4.98
N ALA A 120 1.47 5.84 -5.94
CA ALA A 120 2.27 4.64 -5.76
C ALA A 120 3.60 4.70 -6.53
N ALA A 121 4.60 3.97 -6.05
CA ALA A 121 5.89 3.85 -6.73
C ALA A 121 5.84 2.78 -7.83
N ASN A 122 6.40 3.08 -9.01
CA ASN A 122 6.56 2.11 -10.10
C ASN A 122 7.78 1.18 -9.95
N GLU A 123 8.52 1.31 -8.86
CA GLU A 123 9.78 0.61 -8.60
C GLU A 123 9.90 0.26 -7.10
N ARG A 124 10.97 -0.44 -6.71
CA ARG A 124 11.35 -0.65 -5.31
C ARG A 124 11.44 0.69 -4.58
N VAL A 125 11.01 0.73 -3.32
CA VAL A 125 11.08 1.92 -2.46
C VAL A 125 12.15 1.74 -1.38
N LYS A 126 12.99 2.76 -1.15
CA LYS A 126 13.97 2.79 -0.06
C LYS A 126 13.25 3.02 1.26
N ALA A 127 13.44 2.13 2.23
CA ALA A 127 12.78 2.28 3.53
C ALA A 127 13.23 3.53 4.32
N TYR A 128 14.46 4.01 4.11
CA TYR A 128 15.03 5.13 4.86
C TYR A 128 14.80 6.51 4.23
N THR A 129 14.30 6.59 2.99
CA THR A 129 13.95 7.89 2.35
C THR A 129 12.57 7.91 1.71
N LEU A 130 11.93 6.75 1.55
CA LEU A 130 10.74 6.55 0.71
C LEU A 130 10.93 6.99 -0.75
N CYS A 131 12.18 7.13 -1.22
CA CYS A 131 12.45 7.36 -2.64
C CYS A 131 12.47 6.03 -3.40
N PRO A 132 11.90 5.96 -4.61
CA PRO A 132 12.08 4.80 -5.47
C PRO A 132 13.56 4.61 -5.88
N PHE A 133 13.95 3.37 -6.15
CA PHE A 133 15.26 3.03 -6.74
C PHE A 133 15.28 3.29 -8.25
N ASN A 134 16.46 3.18 -8.89
CA ASN A 134 16.64 3.04 -10.35
C ASN A 134 15.84 4.02 -11.23
N ASN A 135 15.78 5.30 -10.85
CA ASN A 135 14.98 6.35 -11.53
C ASN A 135 13.47 6.11 -11.53
N GLY A 136 12.98 5.19 -10.69
CA GLY A 136 11.58 5.01 -10.40
C GLY A 136 10.94 6.28 -9.85
N ARG A 137 9.63 6.36 -9.99
CA ARG A 137 8.85 7.56 -9.67
C ARG A 137 7.63 7.19 -8.85
N TRP A 138 7.19 8.16 -8.06
CA TRP A 138 5.84 8.18 -7.53
C TRP A 138 4.91 8.63 -8.65
N ILE A 139 3.93 7.79 -8.99
CA ILE A 139 2.94 8.05 -10.04
C ILE A 139 1.58 8.21 -9.36
N LEU A 140 0.88 9.28 -9.71
CA LEU A 140 -0.49 9.53 -9.27
C LEU A 140 -1.44 8.89 -10.29
N PHE A 141 -2.12 7.83 -9.86
CA PHE A 141 -3.15 7.15 -10.62
C PHE A 141 -4.49 7.82 -10.32
N THR A 142 -5.22 8.17 -11.36
CA THR A 142 -6.59 8.68 -11.25
C THR A 142 -7.58 7.59 -11.65
N PRO A 143 -8.80 7.60 -11.09
CA PRO A 143 -9.83 6.63 -11.47
C PRO A 143 -10.08 6.71 -12.98
N ARG A 144 -10.04 5.57 -13.65
CA ARG A 144 -10.52 5.45 -15.02
C ARG A 144 -12.05 5.42 -14.95
N ILE A 145 -12.70 6.39 -15.59
CA ILE A 145 -14.16 6.39 -15.71
C ILE A 145 -14.54 5.14 -16.50
N CYS A 146 -15.29 4.23 -15.86
CA CYS A 146 -15.99 3.13 -16.52
C CYS A 146 -17.43 3.57 -16.82
#